data_AF-A0A4Y7QHJ7-F1
#
_entry.id   AF-A0A4Y7QHJ7-F1
#
_cell.length_a   1.000
_cell.length_b   1.000
_cell.length_c   1.000
_cell.angle_alpha   90.00
_cell.angle_beta   90.00
_cell.angle_gamma   90.00
#
_symmetry.space_group_name_H-M   'P 1'
#
loop_
_entity.id
_entity.type
_entity.pdbx_description
1 polymer ?
#
loop_
_entity_poly.entity_id
_entity_poly.type
_entity_poly.pdbx_seq_one_letter_code
_entity_poly.pdbx_strand_id
1 'polypeptide(L)'
;MSTPIPPPCTGLDNKIPVNSDIAGPGVRIALYLQSALSVILIRYSPRDAPGTYWAMTSMSFALIVTSFASIQSISLLDAIIVVYLLVLPILASAFGLSRITNSSSSNTRRMFSPLLIVANWMRSALTYIFAIYVWSNAATFGSAPECNPMTNVIFFGASLSALRAGRILNLTFWILLAVLFVYRTLKGFRTLCIATLAMFSPRARQWLIKPMKPNNRIHIETKTKTNYRTGHKATTEKDYRPKQVFHEIIQGMTSQILGRIGKQGGWYQKYGQVALGSFLGLWAIVMTELELVLNNAQRPSQWGFGQILPMILTIAPLFSLFEWMLASRSSGPSERVRKVRITVKEATGLKRPQCEVDEFPEIYTTPKFTERHLEKIRKPSPFAAITLDDRDVFVTYEQDHANDPDWGESFDLEVTDLSTVVIRVYDLKCIDRGWPALIGYTVLLPFSILPPGDESPLLPTTGGEAGSADGSGIETPQVIMEETATFPLTRKGQIVPDHNLTISLSTNTATPLPEPKLPQKYRGLQRTVRETKINYLKICGMTFGSKERTTTEIYELGG
;
A
#
# COMPACT_ATOMS: atom_id res chain seq x y z
N MET A 1 39.44 -33.76 47.96
CA MET A 1 38.33 -34.47 47.29
C MET A 1 37.31 -33.42 46.87
N SER A 2 37.31 -33.02 45.61
CA SER A 2 36.25 -32.21 45.02
C SER A 2 35.01 -33.09 44.89
N THR A 3 33.92 -32.71 45.56
CA THR A 3 32.63 -33.37 45.38
C THR A 3 32.22 -33.22 43.92
N PRO A 4 31.79 -34.30 43.24
CA PRO A 4 31.30 -34.20 41.87
C PRO A 4 30.10 -33.25 41.87
N ILE A 5 30.21 -32.16 41.12
CA ILE A 5 29.12 -31.22 40.91
C ILE A 5 28.00 -32.02 40.23
N PRO A 6 26.80 -32.13 40.83
CA PRO A 6 25.71 -32.87 40.22
C PRO A 6 25.40 -32.28 38.84
N PRO A 7 25.09 -33.11 37.84
CA PRO A 7 24.75 -32.61 36.50
C PRO A 7 23.64 -31.57 36.64
N PRO A 8 23.76 -30.41 35.97
CA PRO A 8 22.96 -29.20 36.23
C PRO A 8 21.45 -29.38 36.07
N CYS A 9 21.00 -30.50 35.49
CA CYS A 9 19.58 -30.86 35.34
C CYS A 9 19.12 -32.08 36.16
N THR A 10 19.88 -32.45 37.19
CA THR A 10 19.49 -33.49 38.18
C THR A 10 19.27 -32.93 39.59
N GLY A 11 19.42 -31.61 39.76
CA GLY A 11 19.13 -30.95 41.04
C GLY A 11 17.65 -31.01 41.41
N LEU A 12 17.36 -30.98 42.71
CA LEU A 12 16.02 -31.12 43.30
C LEU A 12 14.93 -30.20 42.70
N ASP A 13 15.30 -29.12 42.01
CA ASP A 13 14.36 -28.15 41.49
C ASP A 13 13.90 -28.39 40.04
N ASN A 14 14.58 -29.22 39.22
CA ASN A 14 14.20 -29.48 37.82
C ASN A 14 13.75 -28.22 37.04
N LYS A 15 14.45 -27.09 37.22
CA LYS A 15 14.16 -25.82 36.52
C LYS A 15 15.22 -25.57 35.46
N ILE A 16 14.77 -25.27 34.25
CA ILE A 16 15.67 -24.85 33.16
C ILE A 16 16.03 -23.37 33.39
N PRO A 17 17.33 -23.02 33.46
CA PRO A 17 17.74 -21.63 33.61
C PRO A 17 17.36 -20.84 32.35
N VAL A 18 16.73 -19.68 32.53
CA VAL A 18 16.31 -18.79 31.46
C VAL A 18 17.08 -17.48 31.57
N ASN A 19 17.68 -17.03 30.47
CA ASN A 19 18.39 -15.76 30.45
C ASN A 19 17.39 -14.60 30.40
N SER A 20 17.37 -13.80 31.47
CA SER A 20 16.43 -12.71 31.64
C SER A 20 16.61 -11.57 30.63
N ASP A 21 17.81 -11.39 30.05
CA ASP A 21 18.04 -10.35 29.04
C ASP A 21 17.62 -10.78 27.62
N ILE A 22 17.30 -12.06 27.40
CA ILE A 22 16.94 -12.61 26.09
C ILE A 22 15.47 -13.04 26.06
N ALA A 23 15.06 -13.86 27.03
CA ALA A 23 13.70 -14.40 27.14
C ALA A 23 12.94 -13.82 28.34
N GLY A 24 13.47 -12.77 28.98
CA GLY A 24 12.83 -12.13 30.11
C GLY A 24 11.47 -11.50 29.76
N PRO A 25 10.63 -11.27 30.77
CA PRO A 25 9.29 -10.74 30.58
C PRO A 25 9.30 -9.37 29.87
N GLY A 26 10.26 -8.47 30.15
CA GLY A 26 10.31 -7.17 29.48
C GLY A 26 10.58 -7.25 27.98
N VAL A 27 11.49 -8.14 27.54
CA VAL A 27 11.75 -8.37 26.09
C VAL A 27 10.50 -8.91 25.40
N ARG A 28 9.82 -9.87 26.03
CA ARG A 28 8.60 -10.49 25.50
C ARG A 28 7.46 -9.49 25.38
N ILE A 29 7.15 -8.77 26.46
CA ILE A 29 6.10 -7.72 26.49
C ILE A 29 6.40 -6.65 25.43
N ALA A 30 7.65 -6.21 25.33
CA ALA A 30 8.05 -5.22 24.33
C ALA A 30 7.78 -5.71 22.90
N LEU A 31 8.17 -6.94 22.56
CA LEU A 31 7.93 -7.51 21.22
C LEU A 31 6.44 -7.75 20.93
N TYR A 32 5.67 -8.20 21.94
CA TYR A 32 4.23 -8.37 21.81
C TYR A 32 3.55 -7.05 21.52
N LEU A 33 3.84 -6.03 22.33
CA LEU A 33 3.28 -4.70 22.21
C LEU A 33 3.71 -4.04 20.90
N GLN A 34 5.00 -4.12 20.55
CA GLN A 34 5.53 -3.56 19.31
C GLN A 34 4.89 -4.18 18.06
N SER A 35 4.67 -5.49 18.07
CA SER A 35 4.05 -6.20 16.95
C SER A 35 2.57 -5.82 16.82
N ALA A 36 1.84 -5.72 17.94
CA ALA A 36 0.46 -5.27 17.96
C ALA A 36 0.33 -3.80 17.49
N LEU A 37 1.15 -2.89 18.04
CA LEU A 37 1.17 -1.48 17.65
C LEU A 37 1.53 -1.29 16.19
N SER A 38 2.44 -2.09 15.64
CA SER A 38 2.75 -2.07 14.21
C SER A 38 1.49 -2.33 13.40
N VAL A 39 0.77 -3.43 13.66
CA VAL A 39 -0.46 -3.80 12.95
C VAL A 39 -1.54 -2.72 13.08
N ILE A 40 -1.72 -2.18 14.29
CA ILE A 40 -2.69 -1.12 14.59
C ILE A 40 -2.33 0.17 13.83
N LEU A 41 -1.08 0.63 13.90
CA LEU A 41 -0.66 1.87 13.23
C LEU A 41 -0.74 1.75 11.71
N ILE A 42 -0.35 0.62 11.12
CA ILE A 42 -0.56 0.39 9.68
C ILE A 42 -2.04 0.48 9.30
N ARG A 43 -2.93 0.09 10.22
CA ARG A 43 -4.37 0.12 9.99
C ARG A 43 -4.94 1.54 10.05
N TYR A 44 -4.49 2.32 11.03
CA TYR A 44 -5.12 3.56 11.46
C TYR A 44 -4.29 4.81 11.11
N SER A 45 -2.96 4.77 11.30
CA SER A 45 -2.03 5.82 10.89
C SER A 45 -0.88 5.26 10.03
N PRO A 46 -1.11 4.97 8.73
CA PRO A 46 -0.06 4.50 7.84
C PRO A 46 1.08 5.51 7.64
N ARG A 47 0.87 6.78 8.04
CA ARG A 47 1.89 7.84 8.04
C ARG A 47 2.95 7.61 9.11
N ASP A 48 2.55 7.15 10.29
CA ASP A 48 3.44 6.96 11.44
C ASP A 48 3.97 5.53 11.53
N ALA A 49 3.33 4.60 10.82
CA ALA A 49 3.74 3.20 10.73
C ALA A 49 5.24 2.98 10.41
N PRO A 50 5.93 3.75 9.54
CA PRO A 50 7.36 3.55 9.28
C PRO A 50 8.24 3.63 10.53
N GLY A 51 7.93 4.52 11.48
CA GLY A 51 8.70 4.64 12.73
C GLY A 51 8.57 3.39 13.60
N THR A 52 7.35 2.87 13.74
CA THR A 52 7.08 1.62 14.44
C THR A 52 7.75 0.42 13.77
N TYR A 53 7.76 0.40 12.44
CA TYR A 53 8.47 -0.63 11.67
C TYR A 53 9.97 -0.62 11.93
N TRP A 54 10.58 0.56 11.99
CA TRP A 54 11.99 0.70 12.35
C TRP A 54 12.28 0.16 13.74
N ALA A 55 11.52 0.59 14.74
CA ALA A 55 11.68 0.12 16.11
C ALA A 55 11.51 -1.41 16.23
N MET A 56 10.50 -1.99 15.57
CA MET A 56 10.28 -3.44 15.52
C MET A 56 11.44 -4.17 14.83
N THR A 57 11.91 -3.65 13.71
CA THR A 57 13.00 -4.24 12.92
C THR A 57 14.30 -4.21 13.72
N SER A 58 14.64 -3.07 14.32
CA SER A 58 15.82 -2.90 15.17
C SER A 58 15.80 -3.81 16.39
N MET A 59 14.67 -3.92 17.09
CA MET A 59 14.52 -4.80 18.24
C MET A 59 14.72 -6.27 17.86
N SER A 60 14.14 -6.69 16.74
CA SER A 60 14.32 -8.05 16.22
C SER A 60 15.77 -8.32 15.84
N PHE A 61 16.44 -7.37 15.19
CA PHE A 61 17.86 -7.49 14.85
C PHE A 61 18.73 -7.59 16.09
N ALA A 62 18.51 -6.73 17.08
CA ALA A 62 19.22 -6.79 18.35
C ALA A 62 19.04 -8.16 19.01
N LEU A 63 17.82 -8.69 19.07
CA LEU A 63 17.56 -10.01 19.63
C LEU A 63 18.29 -11.13 18.87
N ILE A 64 18.27 -11.09 17.53
CA ILE A 64 19.00 -12.05 16.68
C ILE A 64 20.50 -11.97 16.95
N VAL A 65 21.09 -10.77 16.93
CA VAL A 65 22.53 -10.58 17.13
C VAL A 65 22.95 -11.03 18.52
N THR A 66 22.21 -10.64 19.57
CA THR A 66 22.47 -11.08 20.94
C THR A 66 22.38 -12.59 21.08
N SER A 67 21.41 -13.24 20.42
CA SER A 67 21.25 -14.70 20.44
C SER A 67 22.38 -15.42 19.71
N PHE A 68 22.87 -14.88 18.59
CA PHE A 68 24.05 -15.42 17.91
C PHE A 68 25.33 -15.22 18.73
N ALA A 69 25.52 -14.05 19.33
CA ALA A 69 26.68 -13.77 20.17
C ALA A 69 26.71 -14.65 21.44
N SER A 70 25.53 -15.06 21.91
CA SER A 70 25.35 -15.82 23.15
C SER A 70 25.06 -17.30 22.90
N ILE A 71 25.35 -17.84 21.71
CA ILE A 71 24.88 -19.18 21.30
C ILE A 71 25.37 -20.31 22.21
N GLN A 72 26.52 -20.12 22.86
CA GLN A 72 27.11 -21.07 23.81
C GLN A 72 26.62 -20.86 25.25
N SER A 73 26.06 -19.69 25.58
CA SER A 73 25.62 -19.35 26.93
C SER A 73 24.11 -19.46 27.13
N ILE A 74 23.32 -19.41 26.05
CA ILE A 74 21.86 -19.57 26.11
C ILE A 74 21.43 -21.04 26.18
N SER A 75 20.32 -21.30 26.85
CA SER A 75 19.68 -22.62 26.84
C SER A 75 18.95 -22.86 25.50
N LEU A 76 18.63 -24.12 25.19
CA LEU A 76 17.75 -24.44 24.06
C LEU A 76 16.37 -23.77 24.21
N LEU A 77 15.83 -23.72 25.43
CA LEU A 77 14.55 -23.09 25.72
C LEU A 77 14.56 -21.59 25.38
N ASP A 78 15.62 -20.86 25.78
CA ASP A 78 15.79 -19.45 25.43
C ASP A 78 15.79 -19.23 23.91
N ALA A 79 16.52 -20.08 23.19
CA ALA A 79 16.60 -19.98 21.73
C ALA A 79 15.27 -20.29 21.04
N ILE A 80 14.51 -21.29 21.54
CA ILE A 80 13.16 -21.60 21.05
C ILE A 80 12.23 -20.40 21.26
N ILE A 81 12.25 -19.79 22.45
CA ILE A 81 11.46 -18.59 22.75
C ILE A 81 11.84 -17.45 21.80
N VAL A 82 13.12 -17.19 21.58
CA VAL A 82 13.57 -16.17 20.62
C VAL A 82 13.03 -16.46 19.21
N VAL A 83 13.10 -17.71 18.76
CA VAL A 83 12.58 -18.11 17.45
C VAL A 83 11.09 -17.79 17.32
N TYR A 84 10.27 -18.08 18.34
CA TYR A 84 8.84 -17.74 18.33
C TYR A 84 8.58 -16.24 18.42
N LEU A 85 9.34 -15.51 19.25
CA LEU A 85 9.23 -14.05 19.34
C LEU A 85 9.54 -13.37 17.99
N LEU A 86 10.50 -13.90 17.23
CA LEU A 86 10.84 -13.37 15.91
C LEU A 86 9.79 -13.68 14.82
N VAL A 87 8.89 -14.64 15.04
CA VAL A 87 7.73 -14.87 14.16
C VAL A 87 6.80 -13.66 14.15
N LEU A 88 6.59 -13.01 15.30
CA LEU A 88 5.66 -11.89 15.43
C LEU A 88 6.00 -10.72 14.48
N PRO A 89 7.25 -10.20 14.44
CA PRO A 89 7.67 -9.22 13.43
C PRO A 89 7.57 -9.69 11.98
N ILE A 90 7.77 -10.99 11.70
CA ILE A 90 7.56 -11.55 10.35
C ILE A 90 6.10 -11.45 9.95
N LEU A 91 5.18 -11.85 10.84
CA LEU A 91 3.74 -11.75 10.62
C LEU A 91 3.32 -10.29 10.44
N ALA A 92 3.68 -9.41 11.36
CA ALA A 92 3.38 -7.97 11.29
C ALA A 92 3.85 -7.35 9.96
N SER A 93 5.06 -7.69 9.53
CA SER A 93 5.62 -7.24 8.24
C SER A 93 4.87 -7.82 7.04
N ALA A 94 4.49 -9.10 7.08
CA ALA A 94 3.72 -9.73 6.01
C ALA A 94 2.38 -9.01 5.81
N PHE A 95 1.68 -8.69 6.91
CA PHE A 95 0.42 -7.97 6.86
C PHE A 95 0.58 -6.54 6.37
N GLY A 96 1.51 -5.76 6.93
CA GLY A 96 1.59 -4.37 6.49
C GLY A 96 2.15 -4.20 5.09
N LEU A 97 3.17 -4.96 4.69
CA LEU A 97 3.63 -4.91 3.30
C LEU A 97 2.49 -5.22 2.33
N SER A 98 1.65 -6.21 2.61
CA SER A 98 0.49 -6.53 1.75
C SER A 98 -0.47 -5.35 1.62
N ARG A 99 -0.70 -4.62 2.72
CA ARG A 99 -1.64 -3.51 2.75
C ARG A 99 -1.09 -2.27 2.07
N ILE A 100 0.19 -1.97 2.27
CA ILE A 100 0.81 -0.84 1.60
C ILE A 100 0.97 -1.11 0.11
N THR A 101 1.27 -2.35 -0.30
CA THR A 101 1.29 -2.71 -1.73
C THR A 101 -0.10 -2.65 -2.35
N ASN A 102 -1.16 -2.99 -1.61
CA ASN A 102 -2.54 -2.95 -2.10
C ASN A 102 -3.15 -1.54 -2.07
N SER A 103 -2.76 -0.70 -1.11
CA SER A 103 -3.20 0.69 -0.96
C SER A 103 -2.46 1.65 -1.88
N SER A 104 -1.37 1.20 -2.51
CA SER A 104 -0.58 1.96 -3.50
C SER A 104 -1.30 2.11 -4.86
N SER A 105 -2.63 2.17 -4.87
CA SER A 105 -3.42 2.48 -6.06
C SER A 105 -3.54 3.97 -6.32
N SER A 106 -3.37 4.81 -5.30
CA SER A 106 -3.06 6.20 -5.53
C SER A 106 -1.57 6.36 -5.82
N ASN A 107 -1.26 7.09 -6.88
CA ASN A 107 0.05 7.22 -7.52
C ASN A 107 1.18 7.73 -6.60
N THR A 108 0.92 8.06 -5.33
CA THR A 108 1.98 8.30 -4.34
C THR A 108 2.36 6.97 -3.69
N ARG A 109 3.29 6.25 -4.33
CA ARG A 109 4.14 5.32 -3.59
C ARG A 109 4.89 6.15 -2.55
N ARG A 110 4.32 6.34 -1.36
CA ARG A 110 5.06 6.81 -0.19
C ARG A 110 6.05 5.71 0.12
N MET A 111 7.24 5.84 -0.44
CA MET A 111 8.24 4.81 -0.38
C MET A 111 8.70 4.67 1.05
N PHE A 112 8.62 3.44 1.56
CA PHE A 112 9.46 3.03 2.65
C PHE A 112 10.90 3.41 2.31
N SER A 113 11.61 3.94 3.30
CA SER A 113 13.05 4.14 3.21
C SER A 113 13.68 2.90 2.57
N PRO A 114 14.52 3.04 1.52
CA PRO A 114 15.18 1.90 0.87
C PRO A 114 15.91 1.02 1.89
N LEU A 115 16.48 1.65 2.91
CA LEU A 115 17.15 0.99 4.04
C LEU A 115 16.18 0.10 4.83
N LEU A 116 14.93 0.51 5.05
CA LEU A 116 13.93 -0.28 5.77
C LEU A 116 13.56 -1.56 5.00
N ILE A 117 13.48 -1.47 3.65
CA ILE A 117 13.22 -2.63 2.80
C ILE A 117 14.35 -3.66 2.94
N VAL A 118 15.59 -3.19 2.82
CA VAL A 118 16.79 -4.04 2.95
C VAL A 118 16.89 -4.61 4.36
N ALA A 119 16.73 -3.78 5.39
CA ALA A 119 16.76 -4.18 6.79
C ALA A 119 15.70 -5.26 7.08
N ASN A 120 14.46 -5.08 6.63
CA ASN A 120 13.41 -6.06 6.87
C ASN A 120 13.67 -7.41 6.16
N TRP A 121 14.26 -7.38 4.96
CA TRP A 121 14.68 -8.60 4.25
C TRP A 121 15.80 -9.31 4.98
N MET A 122 16.85 -8.58 5.38
CA MET A 122 17.98 -9.12 6.11
C MET A 122 17.55 -9.68 7.47
N ARG A 123 16.69 -8.98 8.21
CA ARG A 123 16.08 -9.46 9.45
C ARG A 123 15.40 -10.80 9.25
N SER A 124 14.53 -10.88 8.25
CA SER A 124 13.77 -12.10 7.96
C SER A 124 14.71 -13.26 7.59
N ALA A 125 15.71 -13.02 6.73
CA ALA A 125 16.70 -14.01 6.36
C ALA A 125 17.45 -14.55 7.58
N LEU A 126 17.94 -13.67 8.46
CA LEU A 126 18.63 -14.08 9.67
C LEU A 126 17.73 -14.83 10.65
N THR A 127 16.44 -14.46 10.77
CA THR A 127 15.48 -15.24 11.57
C THR A 127 15.34 -16.66 11.05
N TYR A 128 15.17 -16.86 9.74
CA TYR A 128 15.06 -18.21 9.17
C TYR A 128 16.33 -19.03 9.38
N ILE A 129 17.50 -18.42 9.17
CA ILE A 129 18.79 -19.08 9.40
C ILE A 129 18.93 -19.48 10.87
N PHE A 130 18.65 -18.56 11.80
CA PHE A 130 18.73 -18.83 13.24
C PHE A 130 17.76 -19.94 13.65
N ALA A 131 16.50 -19.89 13.22
CA ALA A 131 15.51 -20.92 13.53
C ALA A 131 15.92 -22.30 13.01
N ILE A 132 16.33 -22.39 11.75
CA ILE A 132 16.81 -23.65 11.17
C ILE A 132 18.04 -24.15 11.92
N TYR A 133 18.97 -23.28 12.29
CA TYR A 133 20.16 -23.64 13.07
C TYR A 133 19.80 -24.21 14.45
N VAL A 134 18.92 -23.54 15.21
CA VAL A 134 18.47 -23.99 16.54
C VAL A 134 17.84 -25.38 16.45
N TRP A 135 16.89 -25.59 15.54
CA TRP A 135 16.20 -26.88 15.40
C TRP A 135 17.08 -27.98 14.80
N SER A 136 18.04 -27.62 13.95
CA SER A 136 19.01 -28.58 13.41
C SER A 136 19.97 -29.07 14.48
N ASN A 137 20.34 -28.21 15.44
CA ASN A 137 21.30 -28.51 16.50
C ASN A 137 20.66 -28.78 17.86
N ALA A 138 19.33 -28.93 17.94
CA ALA A 138 18.59 -28.98 19.21
C ALA A 138 19.14 -29.99 20.24
N ALA A 139 19.74 -31.10 19.81
CA ALA A 139 20.34 -32.08 20.72
C ALA A 139 21.58 -31.54 21.46
N THR A 140 22.44 -30.79 20.77
CA THR A 140 23.73 -30.31 21.27
C THR A 140 23.73 -28.80 21.50
N PHE A 141 22.57 -28.15 21.47
CA PHE A 141 22.46 -26.71 21.52
C PHE A 141 22.64 -26.18 22.95
N GLY A 142 23.35 -25.06 23.07
CA GLY A 142 23.40 -24.24 24.28
C GLY A 142 24.41 -24.67 25.33
N SER A 143 24.32 -24.05 26.51
CA SER A 143 25.25 -24.22 27.64
C SER A 143 25.08 -25.53 28.41
N ALA A 144 23.91 -26.18 28.30
CA ALA A 144 23.57 -27.39 29.05
C ALA A 144 22.82 -28.41 28.16
N PRO A 145 23.51 -29.03 27.18
CA PRO A 145 22.89 -29.93 26.22
C PRO A 145 22.23 -31.16 26.86
N GLU A 146 22.69 -31.59 28.03
CA GLU A 146 22.10 -32.66 28.84
C GLU A 146 20.65 -32.38 29.30
N CYS A 147 20.24 -31.11 29.32
CA CYS A 147 18.90 -30.67 29.71
C CYS A 147 17.91 -30.65 28.54
N ASN A 148 18.41 -30.61 27.31
CA ASN A 148 17.61 -30.50 26.09
C ASN A 148 16.55 -31.61 25.93
N PRO A 149 16.77 -32.87 26.34
CA PRO A 149 15.75 -33.92 26.28
C PRO A 149 14.50 -33.63 27.13
N MET A 150 14.64 -32.84 28.20
CA MET A 150 13.52 -32.44 29.06
C MET A 150 12.73 -31.26 28.49
N THR A 151 13.27 -30.55 27.50
CA THR A 151 12.58 -29.44 26.86
C THR A 151 11.42 -29.97 26.02
N ASN A 152 10.23 -29.46 26.32
CA ASN A 152 9.00 -29.74 25.59
C ASN A 152 8.56 -28.51 24.81
N VAL A 153 8.10 -28.74 23.59
CA VAL A 153 7.59 -27.73 22.66
C VAL A 153 6.09 -27.90 22.58
N ILE A 154 5.35 -26.82 22.58
CA ILE A 154 3.90 -26.90 22.58
C ILE A 154 3.36 -26.49 21.23
N PHE A 155 2.63 -27.40 20.60
CA PHE A 155 2.00 -27.14 19.32
C PHE A 155 0.51 -27.44 19.42
N PHE A 156 -0.32 -26.39 19.36
CA PHE A 156 -1.77 -26.48 19.53
C PHE A 156 -2.20 -27.22 20.81
N GLY A 157 -1.52 -26.94 21.93
CA GLY A 157 -1.82 -27.54 23.23
C GLY A 157 -1.26 -28.96 23.42
N ALA A 158 -0.69 -29.59 22.39
CA ALA A 158 0.03 -30.84 22.53
C ALA A 158 1.48 -30.58 22.96
N SER A 159 1.92 -31.24 24.03
CA SER A 159 3.31 -31.23 24.48
C SER A 159 4.12 -32.27 23.70
N LEU A 160 5.11 -31.81 22.94
CA LEU A 160 5.99 -32.64 22.12
C LEU A 160 7.44 -32.46 22.58
N SER A 161 8.18 -33.56 22.74
CA SER A 161 9.62 -33.46 23.05
C SER A 161 10.36 -32.67 21.97
N ALA A 162 11.16 -31.68 22.39
CA ALA A 162 11.92 -30.80 21.52
C ALA A 162 12.93 -31.56 20.64
N LEU A 163 13.37 -32.75 21.06
CA LEU A 163 14.34 -33.57 20.33
C LEU A 163 13.71 -34.57 19.36
N ARG A 164 12.43 -34.91 19.52
CA ARG A 164 11.72 -35.92 18.73
C ARG A 164 10.73 -35.28 17.76
N ALA A 165 9.43 -35.48 17.97
CA ALA A 165 8.37 -34.98 17.11
C ALA A 165 8.37 -33.45 17.00
N GLY A 166 8.65 -32.75 18.11
CA GLY A 166 8.74 -31.29 18.13
C GLY A 166 9.82 -30.74 17.19
N ARG A 167 10.99 -31.41 17.12
CA ARG A 167 12.08 -31.06 16.20
C ARG A 167 11.65 -31.17 14.75
N ILE A 168 11.10 -32.33 14.38
CA ILE A 168 10.73 -32.63 12.99
C ILE A 168 9.65 -31.66 12.51
N LEU A 169 8.63 -31.43 13.35
CA LEU A 169 7.54 -30.51 13.05
C LEU A 169 8.06 -29.09 12.84
N ASN A 170 8.84 -28.56 13.78
CA ASN A 170 9.36 -27.19 13.69
C ASN A 170 10.36 -27.02 12.56
N LEU A 171 11.27 -27.98 12.35
CA LEU A 171 12.22 -27.93 11.25
C LEU A 171 11.49 -27.92 9.89
N THR A 172 10.46 -28.76 9.73
CA THR A 172 9.63 -28.79 8.51
C THR A 172 8.93 -27.45 8.30
N PHE A 173 8.34 -26.89 9.36
CA PHE A 173 7.67 -25.60 9.32
C PHE A 173 8.63 -24.46 8.92
N TRP A 174 9.80 -24.38 9.55
CA TRP A 174 10.79 -23.33 9.28
C TRP A 174 11.45 -23.48 7.91
N ILE A 175 11.70 -24.71 7.43
CA ILE A 175 12.16 -24.96 6.06
C ILE A 175 11.10 -24.51 5.05
N LEU A 176 9.82 -24.83 5.28
CA LEU A 176 8.73 -24.39 4.40
C LEU A 176 8.65 -22.85 4.34
N LEU A 177 8.72 -22.17 5.49
CA LEU A 177 8.75 -20.71 5.54
C LEU A 177 9.98 -20.13 4.84
N ALA A 178 11.17 -20.75 5.01
CA ALA A 178 12.38 -20.34 4.33
C ALA A 178 12.27 -20.50 2.81
N VAL A 179 11.68 -21.59 2.31
CA VAL A 179 11.40 -21.79 0.88
C VAL A 179 10.46 -20.72 0.34
N LEU A 180 9.38 -20.41 1.07
CA LEU A 180 8.46 -19.32 0.71
C LEU A 180 9.16 -17.95 0.71
N PHE A 181 10.07 -17.71 1.65
CA PHE A 181 10.89 -16.51 1.70
C PHE A 181 11.87 -16.43 0.53
N VAL A 182 12.55 -17.53 0.17
CA VAL A 182 13.44 -17.59 -1.00
C VAL A 182 12.64 -17.32 -2.28
N TYR A 183 11.47 -17.95 -2.45
CA TYR A 183 10.59 -17.68 -3.59
C TYR A 183 10.17 -16.20 -3.67
N ARG A 184 9.76 -15.61 -2.54
CA ARG A 184 9.44 -14.17 -2.45
C ARG A 184 10.65 -13.30 -2.79
N THR A 185 11.84 -13.66 -2.30
CA THR A 185 13.10 -12.95 -2.53
C THR A 185 13.47 -12.98 -4.01
N LEU A 186 13.37 -14.13 -4.68
CA LEU A 186 13.61 -14.28 -6.11
C LEU A 186 12.65 -13.41 -6.94
N LYS A 187 11.35 -13.45 -6.62
CA LYS A 187 10.34 -12.62 -7.30
C LYS A 187 10.56 -11.12 -7.07
N GLY A 188 11.02 -10.75 -5.89
CA GLY A 188 11.29 -9.36 -5.49
C GLY A 188 12.72 -8.87 -5.73
N PHE A 189 13.59 -9.70 -6.33
CA PHE A 189 15.03 -9.45 -6.39
C PHE A 189 15.38 -8.10 -7.02
N ARG A 190 14.67 -7.72 -8.10
CA ARG A 190 14.83 -6.40 -8.74
C ARG A 190 14.57 -5.26 -7.77
N THR A 191 13.51 -5.35 -6.96
CA THR A 191 13.17 -4.33 -5.95
C THR A 191 14.25 -4.25 -4.88
N LEU A 192 14.77 -5.40 -4.41
CA LEU A 192 15.88 -5.41 -3.45
C LEU A 192 17.12 -4.76 -4.05
N CYS A 193 17.55 -5.15 -5.26
CA CYS A 193 18.72 -4.56 -5.90
C CYS A 193 18.58 -3.04 -6.09
N ILE A 194 17.43 -2.56 -6.56
CA ILE A 194 17.17 -1.13 -6.71
C ILE A 194 17.19 -0.44 -5.34
N ALA A 195 16.60 -1.04 -4.30
CA ALA A 195 16.61 -0.47 -2.95
C ALA A 195 18.04 -0.40 -2.38
N THR A 196 18.85 -1.44 -2.53
CA THR A 196 20.26 -1.46 -2.13
C THR A 196 21.08 -0.41 -2.89
N LEU A 197 20.91 -0.32 -4.22
CA LEU A 197 21.57 0.71 -5.04
C LEU A 197 21.12 2.12 -4.66
N ALA A 198 19.85 2.30 -4.29
CA ALA A 198 19.29 3.59 -3.85
C ALA A 198 19.85 4.08 -2.51
N MET A 199 20.48 3.21 -1.71
CA MET A 199 21.20 3.65 -0.50
C MET A 199 22.49 4.39 -0.83
N PHE A 200 23.15 4.02 -1.94
CA PHE A 200 24.47 4.54 -2.32
C PHE A 200 24.44 5.48 -3.52
N SER A 201 23.34 5.54 -4.28
CA SER A 201 23.22 6.35 -5.51
C SER A 201 21.99 7.25 -5.51
N PRO A 202 22.16 8.59 -5.61
CA PRO A 202 21.06 9.53 -5.80
C PRO A 202 20.22 9.24 -7.05
N ARG A 203 20.86 8.76 -8.14
CA ARG A 203 20.18 8.37 -9.38
C ARG A 203 19.28 7.16 -9.14
N ALA A 204 19.77 6.15 -8.43
CA ALA A 204 18.94 4.98 -8.09
C ALA A 204 17.80 5.34 -7.13
N ARG A 205 18.02 6.28 -6.19
CA ARG A 205 16.95 6.84 -5.34
C ARG A 205 15.88 7.53 -6.19
N GLN A 206 16.28 8.34 -7.17
CA GLN A 206 15.35 8.91 -8.13
C GLN A 206 14.63 7.84 -8.95
N TRP A 207 15.28 6.74 -9.35
CA TRP A 207 14.62 5.65 -10.06
C TRP A 207 13.60 4.90 -9.21
N LEU A 208 13.90 4.72 -7.92
CA LEU A 208 12.94 4.18 -6.98
C LEU A 208 11.72 5.10 -6.94
N ILE A 209 11.94 6.42 -6.74
CA ILE A 209 10.92 7.47 -6.61
C ILE A 209 10.19 7.77 -7.92
N LYS A 210 10.84 7.57 -9.07
CA LYS A 210 10.33 7.99 -10.38
C LYS A 210 8.99 7.27 -10.57
N PRO A 211 7.88 8.01 -10.67
CA PRO A 211 6.63 7.39 -11.04
C PRO A 211 6.91 6.64 -12.33
N MET A 212 6.59 5.34 -12.38
CA MET A 212 6.69 4.59 -13.63
C MET A 212 6.05 5.46 -14.71
N LYS A 213 6.72 5.67 -15.85
CA LYS A 213 6.15 6.48 -16.94
C LYS A 213 4.69 6.03 -17.14
N PRO A 214 3.69 6.94 -17.17
CA PRO A 214 2.37 6.52 -17.61
C PRO A 214 2.58 5.88 -18.99
N ASN A 215 2.32 4.57 -19.10
CA ASN A 215 2.25 3.98 -20.42
C ASN A 215 1.05 4.64 -21.06
N ASN A 216 1.30 5.43 -22.11
CA ASN A 216 0.30 6.09 -22.96
C ASN A 216 -0.43 5.04 -23.82
N ARG A 217 -0.88 3.97 -23.17
CA ARG A 217 -1.71 2.93 -23.75
C ARG A 217 -3.12 3.16 -23.25
N ILE A 218 -4.08 3.13 -24.15
CA ILE A 218 -5.49 3.16 -23.80
C ILE A 218 -6.01 1.74 -23.96
N HIS A 219 -6.67 1.25 -22.92
CA HIS A 219 -7.34 -0.05 -22.95
C HIS A 219 -8.83 0.22 -23.06
N ILE A 220 -9.41 -0.09 -24.21
CA ILE A 220 -10.86 -0.07 -24.41
C ILE A 220 -11.32 -1.49 -24.11
N GLU A 221 -12.04 -1.70 -22.99
CA GLU A 221 -12.63 -3.01 -22.68
C GLU A 221 -14.11 -3.01 -23.04
N THR A 222 -14.45 -3.85 -24.00
CA THR A 222 -15.83 -4.17 -24.31
C THR A 222 -16.19 -5.46 -23.58
N LYS A 223 -17.01 -5.35 -22.52
CA LYS A 223 -17.59 -6.49 -21.82
C LYS A 223 -18.95 -6.82 -22.40
N THR A 224 -19.08 -7.97 -23.03
CA THR A 224 -20.35 -8.51 -23.47
C THR A 224 -20.78 -9.64 -22.53
N LYS A 225 -21.81 -9.41 -21.74
CA LYS A 225 -22.43 -10.42 -20.87
C LYS A 225 -23.68 -10.97 -21.56
N THR A 226 -23.66 -12.26 -21.87
CA THR A 226 -24.80 -12.98 -22.44
C THR A 226 -25.40 -13.86 -21.35
N ASN A 227 -26.68 -13.65 -21.04
CA ASN A 227 -27.43 -14.54 -20.15
C ASN A 227 -28.06 -15.66 -20.98
N TYR A 228 -27.69 -16.91 -20.70
CA TYR A 228 -28.18 -18.05 -21.49
C TYR A 228 -29.65 -18.36 -21.28
N ARG A 229 -30.26 -17.91 -20.17
CA ARG A 229 -31.67 -18.13 -19.88
C ARG A 229 -32.58 -17.16 -20.63
N THR A 230 -32.17 -15.89 -20.70
CA THR A 230 -33.00 -14.83 -21.31
C THR A 230 -32.59 -14.48 -22.73
N GLY A 231 -31.41 -14.90 -23.18
CA GLY A 231 -30.82 -14.47 -24.45
C GLY A 231 -30.34 -13.01 -24.44
N HIS A 232 -30.61 -12.25 -23.38
CA HIS A 232 -30.25 -10.84 -23.28
C HIS A 232 -28.72 -10.66 -23.29
N LYS A 233 -28.26 -9.78 -24.17
CA LYS A 233 -26.86 -9.34 -24.24
C LYS A 233 -26.75 -7.94 -23.65
N ALA A 234 -25.98 -7.80 -22.58
CA ALA A 234 -25.58 -6.49 -22.10
C ALA A 234 -24.15 -6.24 -22.57
N THR A 235 -23.94 -5.16 -23.32
CA THR A 235 -22.60 -4.69 -23.67
C THR A 235 -22.30 -3.50 -22.79
N THR A 236 -21.17 -3.56 -22.08
CA THR A 236 -20.64 -2.43 -21.33
C THR A 236 -19.28 -2.16 -21.90
N GLU A 237 -19.14 -1.02 -22.55
CA GLU A 237 -17.86 -0.47 -22.95
C GLU A 237 -17.33 0.38 -21.82
N LYS A 238 -16.04 0.25 -21.55
CA LYS A 238 -15.36 1.06 -20.57
C LYS A 238 -13.96 1.32 -21.09
N ASP A 239 -13.56 2.58 -20.96
CA ASP A 239 -12.21 3.00 -21.26
C ASP A 239 -11.43 3.09 -19.96
N TYR A 240 -10.28 2.46 -19.93
CA TYR A 240 -9.46 2.44 -18.75
C TYR A 240 -8.02 2.68 -19.12
N ARG A 241 -7.33 3.43 -18.26
CA ARG A 241 -5.88 3.51 -18.34
C ARG A 241 -5.27 2.25 -17.73
N PRO A 242 -4.19 1.68 -18.27
CA PRO A 242 -3.57 0.45 -17.78
C PRO A 242 -3.16 0.52 -16.30
N LYS A 243 -2.98 1.73 -15.76
CA LYS A 243 -2.73 1.93 -14.32
C LYS A 243 -3.99 1.87 -13.45
N GLN A 244 -5.18 2.21 -13.97
CA GLN A 244 -6.47 1.86 -13.36
C GLN A 244 -6.76 0.35 -13.51
N VAL A 245 -6.39 -0.26 -14.65
CA VAL A 245 -6.56 -1.70 -14.90
C VAL A 245 -5.67 -2.57 -14.02
N PHE A 246 -4.42 -2.18 -13.75
CA PHE A 246 -3.59 -2.94 -12.81
C PHE A 246 -4.17 -2.92 -11.38
N HIS A 247 -4.91 -1.86 -11.02
CA HIS A 247 -5.65 -1.81 -9.77
C HIS A 247 -6.83 -2.79 -9.78
N GLU A 248 -7.67 -2.81 -10.82
CA GLU A 248 -8.78 -3.77 -10.92
C GLU A 248 -8.32 -5.22 -11.15
N ILE A 249 -7.21 -5.45 -11.84
CA ILE A 249 -6.62 -6.78 -12.09
C ILE A 249 -5.85 -7.28 -10.87
N ILE A 250 -5.10 -6.46 -10.13
CA ILE A 250 -4.50 -6.90 -8.86
C ILE A 250 -5.58 -7.07 -7.80
N GLN A 251 -6.56 -6.18 -7.70
CA GLN A 251 -7.71 -6.37 -6.81
C GLN A 251 -8.50 -7.62 -7.24
N GLY A 252 -8.60 -7.90 -8.55
CA GLY A 252 -9.16 -9.10 -9.15
C GLY A 252 -8.33 -10.38 -8.92
N MET A 253 -6.99 -10.31 -8.94
CA MET A 253 -6.09 -11.45 -8.73
C MET A 253 -5.87 -11.75 -7.25
N THR A 254 -5.75 -10.73 -6.40
CA THR A 254 -5.73 -10.91 -4.94
C THR A 254 -7.09 -11.38 -4.44
N SER A 255 -8.20 -10.88 -4.99
CA SER A 255 -9.53 -11.47 -4.77
C SER A 255 -9.73 -12.83 -5.46
N GLN A 256 -8.94 -13.23 -6.45
CA GLN A 256 -8.99 -14.60 -6.99
C GLN A 256 -8.13 -15.59 -6.20
N ILE A 257 -6.98 -15.17 -5.66
CA ILE A 257 -6.12 -16.04 -4.83
C ILE A 257 -6.73 -16.20 -3.43
N LEU A 258 -7.27 -15.14 -2.82
CA LEU A 258 -8.02 -15.22 -1.56
C LEU A 258 -9.49 -15.62 -1.76
N GLY A 259 -10.14 -15.21 -2.85
CA GLY A 259 -11.55 -15.55 -3.12
C GLY A 259 -11.76 -16.95 -3.71
N ARG A 260 -10.69 -17.69 -4.06
CA ARG A 260 -10.77 -19.15 -4.22
C ARG A 260 -11.07 -19.85 -2.89
N ILE A 261 -10.78 -19.20 -1.75
CA ILE A 261 -11.08 -19.72 -0.40
C ILE A 261 -12.43 -19.18 0.13
N GLY A 262 -13.04 -18.19 -0.53
CA GLY A 262 -14.42 -17.83 -0.24
C GLY A 262 -14.93 -16.64 -1.06
N LYS A 263 -16.07 -16.84 -1.74
CA LYS A 263 -16.91 -15.76 -2.32
C LYS A 263 -17.56 -14.84 -1.24
N GLN A 264 -16.96 -14.70 -0.06
CA GLN A 264 -17.56 -14.00 1.07
C GLN A 264 -17.01 -12.58 1.19
N GLY A 265 -17.76 -11.62 0.63
CA GLY A 265 -17.95 -10.23 1.09
C GLY A 265 -16.71 -9.33 1.31
N GLY A 266 -16.86 -8.04 0.99
CA GLY A 266 -15.86 -7.00 1.33
C GLY A 266 -15.49 -6.95 2.82
N TRP A 267 -16.25 -7.62 3.70
CA TRP A 267 -15.93 -7.83 5.10
C TRP A 267 -14.67 -8.68 5.30
N TYR A 268 -14.48 -9.81 4.59
CA TYR A 268 -13.28 -10.64 4.76
C TYR A 268 -12.01 -9.91 4.27
N GLN A 269 -12.14 -9.11 3.21
CA GLN A 269 -11.01 -8.30 2.73
C GLN A 269 -10.65 -7.17 3.71
N LYS A 270 -11.64 -6.57 4.39
CA LYS A 270 -11.40 -5.50 5.39
C LYS A 270 -10.96 -6.03 6.77
N TYR A 271 -11.58 -7.10 7.24
CA TYR A 271 -11.42 -7.60 8.61
C TYR A 271 -10.74 -8.96 8.69
N GLY A 272 -10.88 -9.81 7.68
CA GLY A 272 -10.30 -11.17 7.69
C GLY A 272 -8.78 -11.18 7.79
N GLN A 273 -8.09 -10.25 7.11
CA GLN A 273 -6.63 -10.12 7.23
C GLN A 273 -6.20 -9.69 8.63
N VAL A 274 -6.90 -8.71 9.23
CA VAL A 274 -6.60 -8.25 10.59
C VAL A 274 -6.93 -9.34 11.61
N ALA A 275 -8.09 -9.98 11.47
CA ALA A 275 -8.50 -11.08 12.34
C ALA A 275 -7.51 -12.25 12.27
N LEU A 276 -7.07 -12.65 11.08
CA LEU A 276 -6.06 -13.69 10.90
C LEU A 276 -4.72 -13.28 11.52
N GLY A 277 -4.28 -12.05 11.29
CA GLY A 277 -3.04 -11.54 11.87
C GLY A 277 -3.07 -11.46 13.40
N SER A 278 -4.18 -10.95 13.96
CA SER A 278 -4.41 -10.93 15.40
C SER A 278 -4.51 -12.33 15.99
N PHE A 279 -5.18 -13.26 15.30
CA PHE A 279 -5.27 -14.66 15.73
C PHE A 279 -3.89 -15.33 15.76
N LEU A 280 -3.09 -15.19 14.69
CA LEU A 280 -1.74 -15.76 14.64
C LEU A 280 -0.80 -15.10 15.65
N GLY A 281 -0.94 -13.78 15.87
CA GLY A 281 -0.18 -13.06 16.89
C GLY A 281 -0.52 -13.53 18.29
N LEU A 282 -1.82 -13.60 18.62
CA LEU A 282 -2.30 -14.10 19.92
C LEU A 282 -1.87 -15.56 20.13
N TRP A 283 -1.98 -16.40 19.10
CA TRP A 283 -1.52 -17.78 19.14
C TRP A 283 -0.02 -17.87 19.48
N ALA A 284 0.83 -17.08 18.81
CA ALA A 284 2.27 -17.07 19.09
C ALA A 284 2.59 -16.60 20.53
N ILE A 285 1.87 -15.60 21.04
CA ILE A 285 1.99 -15.14 22.44
C ILE A 285 1.62 -16.27 23.40
N VAL A 286 0.43 -16.87 23.21
CA VAL A 286 -0.07 -17.94 24.09
C VAL A 286 0.88 -19.14 24.08
N MET A 287 1.37 -19.56 22.91
CA MET A 287 2.31 -20.68 22.81
C MET A 287 3.62 -20.36 23.54
N THR A 288 4.16 -19.15 23.37
CA THR A 288 5.41 -18.74 24.06
C THR A 288 5.26 -18.76 25.58
N GLU A 289 4.14 -18.22 26.11
CA GLU A 289 3.88 -18.22 27.56
C GLU A 289 3.64 -19.63 28.10
N LEU A 290 2.91 -20.45 27.36
CA LEU A 290 2.61 -21.83 27.77
C LEU A 290 3.88 -22.69 27.75
N GLU A 291 4.79 -22.50 26.79
CA GLU A 291 6.08 -23.17 26.75
C GLU A 291 6.93 -22.86 27.98
N LEU A 292 6.96 -21.60 28.43
CA LEU A 292 7.66 -21.23 29.65
C LEU A 292 7.05 -21.88 30.90
N VAL A 293 5.73 -21.97 30.97
CA VAL A 293 5.03 -22.60 32.10
C VAL A 293 5.27 -24.11 32.14
N LEU A 294 5.13 -24.81 31.02
CA LEU A 294 5.26 -26.27 31.00
C LEU A 294 6.71 -26.76 31.12
N ASN A 295 7.70 -25.95 30.74
CA ASN A 295 9.12 -26.29 30.93
C ASN A 295 9.65 -25.95 32.33
N ASN A 296 8.78 -25.57 33.27
CA ASN A 296 9.15 -25.16 34.64
C ASN A 296 10.32 -24.16 34.64
N ALA A 297 10.27 -23.20 33.71
CA ALA A 297 11.35 -22.25 33.51
C ALA A 297 11.59 -21.43 34.78
N GLN A 298 12.86 -21.26 35.16
CA GLN A 298 13.21 -20.40 36.28
C GLN A 298 12.86 -18.95 35.93
N ARG A 299 11.79 -18.41 36.52
CA ARG A 299 11.40 -17.02 36.29
C ARG A 299 12.37 -16.09 36.99
N PRO A 300 13.12 -15.25 36.26
CA PRO A 300 13.97 -14.25 36.89
C PRO A 300 13.08 -13.23 37.62
N SER A 301 13.39 -12.94 38.88
CA SER A 301 12.68 -11.93 39.67
C SER A 301 13.17 -10.51 39.40
N GLN A 302 14.34 -10.36 38.77
CA GLN A 302 14.99 -9.08 38.51
C GLN A 302 14.90 -8.69 37.03
N TRP A 303 14.64 -7.41 36.79
CA TRP A 303 14.65 -6.81 35.46
C TRP A 303 16.07 -6.39 35.13
N GLY A 304 16.63 -6.96 34.05
CA GLY A 304 17.93 -6.55 33.52
C GLY A 304 17.82 -5.34 32.59
N PHE A 305 18.96 -4.70 32.30
CA PHE A 305 19.03 -3.60 31.35
C PHE A 305 18.53 -4.03 29.95
N GLY A 306 18.79 -5.29 29.56
CA GLY A 306 18.33 -5.87 28.30
C GLY A 306 16.80 -5.93 28.16
N GLN A 307 16.06 -5.87 29.27
CA GLN A 307 14.60 -5.85 29.29
C GLN A 307 14.01 -4.44 29.22
N ILE A 308 14.70 -3.44 29.80
CA ILE A 308 14.23 -2.06 29.87
C ILE A 308 14.35 -1.37 28.50
N LEU A 309 15.47 -1.58 27.79
CA LEU A 309 15.72 -0.92 26.51
C LEU A 309 14.64 -1.25 25.45
N PRO A 310 14.24 -2.52 25.25
CA PRO A 310 13.13 -2.85 24.36
C PRO A 310 11.81 -2.18 24.75
N MET A 311 11.52 -2.08 26.05
CA MET A 311 10.31 -1.39 26.53
C MET A 311 10.32 0.09 26.16
N ILE A 312 11.47 0.77 26.30
CA ILE A 312 11.62 2.19 25.89
C ILE A 312 11.35 2.36 24.39
N LEU A 313 11.79 1.42 23.55
CA LEU A 313 11.53 1.48 22.10
C LEU A 313 10.04 1.38 21.73
N THR A 314 9.18 0.87 22.63
CA THR A 314 7.72 0.83 22.42
C THR A 314 7.03 2.16 22.70
N ILE A 315 7.70 3.10 23.39
CA ILE A 315 7.13 4.40 23.77
C ILE A 315 6.80 5.23 22.52
N ALA A 316 7.73 5.34 21.56
CA ALA A 316 7.50 6.17 20.37
C ALA A 316 6.25 5.72 19.56
N PRO A 317 6.06 4.43 19.24
CA PRO A 317 4.82 3.94 18.64
C PRO A 317 3.56 4.20 19.46
N LEU A 318 3.63 4.08 20.79
CA LEU A 318 2.50 4.40 21.66
C LEU A 318 2.11 5.87 21.54
N PHE A 319 3.09 6.79 21.55
CA PHE A 319 2.85 8.22 21.34
C PHE A 319 2.24 8.50 19.98
N SER A 320 2.76 7.90 18.89
CA SER A 320 2.16 8.07 17.56
C SER A 320 0.71 7.57 17.51
N LEU A 321 0.40 6.46 18.19
CA LEU A 321 -0.97 5.97 18.27
C LEU A 321 -1.87 6.91 19.09
N PHE A 322 -1.35 7.45 20.18
CA PHE A 322 -2.06 8.40 21.02
C PHE A 322 -2.31 9.73 20.31
N GLU A 323 -1.31 10.28 19.62
CA GLU A 323 -1.44 11.46 18.76
C GLU A 323 -2.47 11.23 17.67
N TRP A 324 -2.46 10.07 17.02
CA TRP A 324 -3.50 9.71 16.05
C TRP A 324 -4.89 9.66 16.69
N MET A 325 -5.05 9.07 17.88
CA MET A 325 -6.33 9.04 18.59
C MET A 325 -6.80 10.44 18.98
N LEU A 326 -5.90 11.28 19.49
CA LEU A 326 -6.20 12.67 19.82
C LEU A 326 -6.59 13.46 18.58
N ALA A 327 -5.81 13.36 17.50
CA ALA A 327 -6.10 14.01 16.23
C ALA A 327 -7.43 13.53 15.64
N SER A 328 -7.78 12.25 15.81
CA SER A 328 -9.07 11.70 15.35
C SER A 328 -10.25 12.15 16.22
N ARG A 329 -10.01 12.53 17.48
CA ARG A 329 -11.03 13.08 18.38
C ARG A 329 -11.13 14.60 18.30
N SER A 330 -10.04 15.27 17.98
CA SER A 330 -9.96 16.74 17.87
C SER A 330 -10.23 17.25 16.46
N SER A 331 -10.08 16.41 15.43
CA SER A 331 -10.75 16.64 14.15
C SER A 331 -12.23 16.81 14.47
N GLY A 332 -12.79 17.98 14.17
CA GLY A 332 -14.16 18.37 14.52
C GLY A 332 -15.24 17.45 13.93
N PRO A 333 -16.50 17.90 13.79
CA PRO A 333 -17.54 17.08 13.17
C PRO A 333 -17.00 16.46 11.88
N SER A 334 -17.09 15.12 11.79
CA SER A 334 -16.35 14.32 10.81
C SER A 334 -16.37 14.98 9.45
N GLU A 335 -15.19 15.26 8.90
CA GLU A 335 -15.01 15.78 7.54
C GLU A 335 -16.00 15.08 6.61
N ARG A 336 -17.01 15.80 6.11
CA ARG A 336 -18.00 15.23 5.21
C ARG A 336 -17.27 14.98 3.88
N VAL A 337 -16.94 13.72 3.62
CA VAL A 337 -16.39 13.32 2.33
C VAL A 337 -17.48 13.51 1.28
N ARG A 338 -17.24 14.39 0.31
CA ARG A 338 -18.14 14.62 -0.82
C ARG A 338 -17.44 14.21 -2.11
N LYS A 339 -18.22 13.66 -3.04
CA LYS A 339 -17.71 13.38 -4.38
C LYS A 339 -17.87 14.62 -5.24
N VAL A 340 -16.74 15.14 -5.73
CA VAL A 340 -16.69 16.28 -6.64
C VAL A 340 -16.03 15.82 -7.93
N ARG A 341 -16.70 16.07 -9.05
CA ARG A 341 -16.14 15.91 -10.38
C ARG A 341 -15.33 17.16 -10.73
N ILE A 342 -14.05 16.97 -11.00
CA ILE A 342 -13.15 18.02 -11.48
C ILE A 342 -12.87 17.78 -12.96
N THR A 343 -13.24 18.73 -13.80
CA THR A 343 -12.97 18.71 -15.23
C THR A 343 -11.89 19.73 -15.56
N VAL A 344 -10.73 19.27 -16.03
CA VAL A 344 -9.69 20.15 -16.55
C VAL A 344 -10.01 20.40 -18.01
N LYS A 345 -10.56 21.58 -18.33
CA LYS A 345 -11.04 21.93 -19.67
C LYS A 345 -9.86 22.39 -20.53
N GLU A 346 -9.45 23.63 -20.37
CA GLU A 346 -8.51 24.30 -21.27
C GLU A 346 -7.38 24.97 -20.46
N ALA A 347 -6.20 25.09 -21.05
CA ALA A 347 -5.21 26.06 -20.60
C ALA A 347 -4.88 27.00 -21.76
N THR A 348 -4.44 28.22 -21.44
CA THR A 348 -4.06 29.22 -22.44
C THR A 348 -2.67 29.77 -22.19
N GLY A 349 -2.00 30.15 -23.28
CA GLY A 349 -0.73 30.86 -23.29
C GLY A 349 0.46 30.08 -22.72
N LEU A 350 0.37 28.74 -22.65
CA LEU A 350 1.44 27.92 -22.07
C LEU A 350 2.72 28.05 -22.88
N LYS A 351 3.82 28.41 -22.19
CA LYS A 351 5.16 28.46 -22.74
C LYS A 351 6.04 27.42 -22.09
N ARG A 352 6.90 26.83 -22.90
CA ARG A 352 7.88 25.85 -22.42
C ARG A 352 8.89 26.54 -21.48
N PRO A 353 9.21 25.96 -20.31
CA PRO A 353 10.13 26.58 -19.36
C PRO A 353 11.58 26.61 -19.87
N GLN A 354 11.97 25.62 -20.69
CA GLN A 354 13.27 25.53 -21.34
C GLN A 354 13.11 24.71 -22.63
N CYS A 355 13.70 25.17 -23.72
CA CYS A 355 13.71 24.47 -25.00
C CYS A 355 15.14 24.26 -25.53
N GLU A 356 15.25 23.37 -26.51
CA GLU A 356 16.51 22.99 -27.17
C GLU A 356 17.21 24.17 -27.83
N VAL A 357 16.43 25.17 -28.22
CA VAL A 357 16.91 26.33 -28.94
C VAL A 357 17.51 27.37 -27.98
N ASP A 358 17.14 27.33 -26.69
CA ASP A 358 17.58 28.32 -25.70
C ASP A 358 19.08 28.23 -25.39
N GLU A 359 19.70 27.07 -25.64
CA GLU A 359 21.15 26.88 -25.48
C GLU A 359 21.97 27.53 -26.62
N PHE A 360 21.31 27.95 -27.71
CA PHE A 360 21.97 28.50 -28.89
C PHE A 360 21.62 29.98 -29.08
N PRO A 361 22.61 30.86 -29.33
CA PRO A 361 22.34 32.24 -29.75
C PRO A 361 21.49 32.29 -31.02
N GLU A 362 20.63 33.31 -31.16
CA GLU A 362 19.69 33.44 -32.28
C GLU A 362 20.35 33.41 -33.68
N ILE A 363 21.61 33.84 -33.77
CA ILE A 363 22.41 33.83 -35.01
C ILE A 363 22.61 32.41 -35.56
N TYR A 364 22.63 31.39 -34.70
CA TYR A 364 22.87 30.00 -35.11
C TYR A 364 21.59 29.24 -35.46
N THR A 365 20.42 29.72 -35.00
CA THR A 365 19.16 28.98 -35.06
C THR A 365 18.35 29.36 -36.30
N THR A 366 18.36 30.65 -36.67
CA THR A 366 17.68 31.20 -37.86
C THR A 366 18.11 30.59 -39.20
N PRO A 367 19.40 30.32 -39.51
CA PRO A 367 19.76 29.74 -40.80
C PRO A 367 19.51 28.23 -40.90
N LYS A 368 19.38 27.51 -39.78
CA LYS A 368 19.28 26.04 -39.75
C LYS A 368 17.85 25.51 -39.68
N PHE A 369 16.92 26.29 -39.12
CA PHE A 369 15.56 25.84 -38.88
C PHE A 369 14.55 26.81 -39.50
N THR A 370 13.57 26.27 -40.23
CA THR A 370 12.41 27.06 -40.66
C THR A 370 11.66 27.57 -39.43
N GLU A 371 11.09 28.78 -39.51
CA GLU A 371 10.31 29.41 -38.44
C GLU A 371 9.22 28.47 -37.88
N ARG A 372 8.51 27.75 -38.76
CA ARG A 372 7.52 26.72 -38.36
C ARG A 372 8.11 25.60 -37.49
N HIS A 373 9.37 25.23 -37.74
CA HIS A 373 10.05 24.19 -36.96
C HIS A 373 10.48 24.74 -35.59
N LEU A 374 10.96 25.99 -35.54
CA LEU A 374 11.29 26.68 -34.29
C LEU A 374 10.05 26.88 -33.42
N GLU A 375 8.92 27.31 -34.01
CA GLU A 375 7.65 27.38 -33.31
C GLU A 375 7.25 26.02 -32.74
N LYS A 376 7.33 24.96 -33.55
CA LYS A 376 7.02 23.60 -33.08
C LYS A 376 7.92 23.18 -31.92
N ILE A 377 9.22 23.46 -31.95
CA ILE A 377 10.14 23.14 -30.85
C ILE A 377 9.79 23.93 -29.57
N ARG A 378 9.43 25.21 -29.72
CA ARG A 378 9.07 26.10 -28.61
C ARG A 378 7.72 25.76 -27.99
N LYS A 379 6.78 25.21 -28.76
CA LYS A 379 5.48 24.76 -28.23
C LYS A 379 5.66 23.58 -27.25
N PRO A 380 5.15 23.69 -26.00
CA PRO A 380 5.25 22.61 -25.02
C PRO A 380 4.43 21.39 -25.47
N SER A 381 4.68 20.23 -24.86
CA SER A 381 3.74 19.11 -24.89
C SER A 381 3.11 18.98 -23.49
N PRO A 382 2.12 19.83 -23.17
CA PRO A 382 1.61 19.95 -21.81
C PRO A 382 0.70 18.79 -21.40
N PHE A 383 0.81 18.42 -20.13
CA PHE A 383 -0.18 17.60 -19.43
C PHE A 383 -0.36 18.15 -18.00
N ALA A 384 -1.54 17.96 -17.43
CA ALA A 384 -1.86 18.38 -16.07
C ALA A 384 -1.79 17.19 -15.10
N ALA A 385 -1.22 17.38 -13.92
CA ALA A 385 -1.26 16.44 -12.81
C ALA A 385 -2.03 17.07 -11.64
N ILE A 386 -3.15 16.47 -11.29
CA ILE A 386 -4.05 16.90 -10.22
C ILE A 386 -3.65 16.11 -8.97
N THR A 387 -3.33 16.79 -7.89
CA THR A 387 -3.01 16.16 -6.60
C THR A 387 -3.99 16.58 -5.53
N LEU A 388 -4.66 15.61 -4.92
CA LEU A 388 -5.52 15.82 -3.75
C LEU A 388 -4.71 15.58 -2.47
N ASP A 389 -4.57 16.61 -1.61
CA ASP A 389 -3.88 16.55 -0.31
C ASP A 389 -2.47 15.93 -0.34
N ASP A 390 -1.76 16.11 -1.46
CA ASP A 390 -0.49 15.46 -1.78
C ASP A 390 -0.51 13.90 -1.66
N ARG A 391 -1.68 13.29 -1.88
CA ARG A 391 -1.91 11.83 -1.80
C ARG A 391 -2.28 11.25 -3.16
N ASP A 392 -3.34 11.76 -3.77
CA ASP A 392 -3.91 11.13 -4.96
C ASP A 392 -3.53 11.93 -6.19
N VAL A 393 -2.79 11.30 -7.12
CA VAL A 393 -2.33 11.96 -8.35
C VAL A 393 -3.11 11.42 -9.54
N PHE A 394 -3.89 12.29 -10.16
CA PHE A 394 -4.53 12.10 -11.44
C PHE A 394 -3.73 12.86 -12.49
N VAL A 395 -3.72 12.40 -13.73
CA VAL A 395 -2.88 12.99 -14.78
C VAL A 395 -3.74 13.09 -16.03
N THR A 396 -3.70 14.18 -16.79
CA THR A 396 -4.38 14.27 -18.10
C THR A 396 -3.52 13.67 -19.22
N TYR A 397 -4.10 13.47 -20.40
CA TYR A 397 -3.34 13.18 -21.61
C TYR A 397 -2.43 14.35 -21.96
N GLU A 398 -1.31 14.03 -22.58
CA GLU A 398 -0.48 15.07 -23.19
C GLU A 398 -1.16 15.59 -24.47
N GLN A 399 -0.99 16.88 -24.72
CA GLN A 399 -1.27 17.46 -26.03
C GLN A 399 0.02 17.88 -26.68
N ASP A 400 0.26 17.40 -27.88
CA ASP A 400 1.57 17.53 -28.48
C ASP A 400 1.72 18.88 -29.19
N HIS A 401 2.75 19.64 -28.81
CA HIS A 401 3.03 20.96 -29.38
C HIS A 401 1.86 21.96 -29.28
N ALA A 402 1.23 22.07 -28.10
CA ALA A 402 0.08 22.93 -27.86
C ALA A 402 0.39 24.01 -26.80
N ASN A 403 0.19 25.29 -27.16
CA ASN A 403 0.22 26.39 -26.18
C ASN A 403 -1.11 26.50 -25.42
N ASP A 404 -2.20 26.12 -26.09
CA ASP A 404 -3.56 26.26 -25.58
C ASP A 404 -4.25 24.88 -25.58
N PRO A 405 -3.83 23.93 -24.71
CA PRO A 405 -4.37 22.57 -24.74
C PRO A 405 -5.81 22.52 -24.21
N ASP A 406 -6.67 21.73 -24.86
CA ASP A 406 -8.05 21.45 -24.44
C ASP A 406 -8.18 19.97 -24.06
N TRP A 407 -7.93 19.64 -22.80
CA TRP A 407 -7.98 18.25 -22.32
C TRP A 407 -9.42 17.75 -22.22
N GLY A 408 -10.34 18.57 -21.74
CA GLY A 408 -11.74 18.17 -21.51
C GLY A 408 -11.89 16.94 -20.63
N GLU A 409 -10.96 16.68 -19.72
CA GLU A 409 -10.91 15.45 -18.93
C GLU A 409 -11.49 15.64 -17.54
N SER A 410 -12.40 14.74 -17.15
CA SER A 410 -13.06 14.74 -15.85
C SER A 410 -12.54 13.65 -14.92
N PHE A 411 -12.44 13.98 -13.63
CA PHE A 411 -12.01 13.09 -12.56
C PHE A 411 -12.98 13.20 -11.39
N ASP A 412 -13.54 12.08 -10.96
CA ASP A 412 -14.37 12.02 -9.75
C ASP A 412 -13.45 11.86 -8.54
N LEU A 413 -13.44 12.86 -7.67
CA LEU A 413 -12.59 12.95 -6.49
C LEU A 413 -13.44 12.90 -5.22
N GLU A 414 -12.98 12.18 -4.21
CA GLU A 414 -13.55 12.22 -2.87
C GLU A 414 -12.81 13.30 -2.07
N VAL A 415 -13.41 14.48 -1.92
CA VAL A 415 -12.80 15.65 -1.28
C VAL A 415 -13.48 15.95 0.05
N THR A 416 -12.72 16.47 1.01
CA THR A 416 -13.23 16.96 2.29
C THR A 416 -13.21 18.48 2.33
N ASP A 417 -13.93 19.10 3.27
CA ASP A 417 -14.01 20.57 3.38
C ASP A 417 -12.64 21.25 3.54
N LEU A 418 -11.63 20.50 4.00
CA LEU A 418 -10.24 20.94 4.17
C LEU A 418 -9.30 20.45 3.05
N SER A 419 -9.81 19.69 2.08
CA SER A 419 -9.01 19.15 1.00
C SER A 419 -8.49 20.26 0.09
N THR A 420 -7.21 20.16 -0.24
CA THR A 420 -6.53 21.02 -1.20
C THR A 420 -6.31 20.25 -2.49
N VAL A 421 -6.78 20.80 -3.61
CA VAL A 421 -6.55 20.24 -4.94
C VAL A 421 -5.50 21.10 -5.62
N VAL A 422 -4.32 20.54 -5.86
CA VAL A 422 -3.25 21.24 -6.57
C VAL A 422 -3.15 20.69 -7.99
N ILE A 423 -3.37 21.52 -8.99
CA ILE A 423 -3.23 21.14 -10.40
C ILE A 423 -1.92 21.71 -10.92
N ARG A 424 -0.99 20.82 -11.29
CA ARG A 424 0.36 21.17 -11.79
C ARG A 424 0.44 20.86 -13.28
N VAL A 425 0.83 21.82 -14.10
CA VAL A 425 0.98 21.65 -15.55
C VAL A 425 2.47 21.44 -15.86
N TYR A 426 2.78 20.33 -16.54
CA TYR A 426 4.13 19.92 -16.90
C TYR A 426 4.31 19.84 -18.41
N ASP A 427 5.52 20.06 -18.89
CA ASP A 427 5.93 19.76 -20.28
C ASP A 427 6.65 18.40 -20.35
N LEU A 428 6.10 17.44 -21.11
CA LEU A 428 6.72 16.12 -21.22
C LEU A 428 8.10 16.18 -21.90
N LYS A 429 8.30 17.06 -22.88
CA LYS A 429 9.59 17.17 -23.59
C LYS A 429 10.73 17.55 -22.64
N CYS A 430 10.48 18.44 -21.68
CA CYS A 430 11.42 18.74 -20.61
C CYS A 430 11.69 17.53 -19.71
N ILE A 431 10.66 16.76 -19.32
CA ILE A 431 10.83 15.55 -18.48
C ILE A 431 11.75 14.53 -19.15
N ASP A 432 11.57 14.30 -20.46
CA ASP A 432 12.36 13.31 -21.20
C ASP A 432 13.84 13.70 -21.31
N ARG A 433 14.15 15.00 -21.26
CA ARG A 433 15.52 15.51 -21.23
C ARG A 433 16.09 15.70 -19.82
N GLY A 434 15.28 15.49 -18.78
CA GLY A 434 15.68 15.74 -17.39
C GLY A 434 15.77 17.23 -17.04
N TRP A 435 15.11 18.10 -17.79
CA TRP A 435 15.03 19.53 -17.53
C TRP A 435 13.89 19.88 -16.56
N PRO A 436 13.87 21.10 -15.98
CA PRO A 436 12.73 21.59 -15.23
C PRO A 436 11.47 21.59 -16.10
N ALA A 437 10.52 20.72 -15.76
CA ALA A 437 9.33 20.51 -16.59
C ALA A 437 8.09 21.26 -16.11
N LEU A 438 8.09 21.83 -14.91
CA LEU A 438 6.93 22.52 -14.36
C LEU A 438 6.71 23.86 -15.09
N ILE A 439 5.61 23.96 -15.85
CA ILE A 439 5.16 25.20 -16.48
C ILE A 439 4.57 26.12 -15.40
N GLY A 440 3.66 25.58 -14.58
CA GLY A 440 3.05 26.28 -13.45
C GLY A 440 2.06 25.41 -12.70
N TYR A 441 1.50 25.91 -11.61
CA TYR A 441 0.48 25.23 -10.83
C TYR A 441 -0.58 26.20 -10.29
N THR A 442 -1.77 25.68 -10.06
CA THR A 442 -2.83 26.36 -9.31
C THR A 442 -3.27 25.51 -8.12
N VAL A 443 -3.73 26.16 -7.06
CA VAL A 443 -4.26 25.53 -5.85
C VAL A 443 -5.73 25.89 -5.74
N LEU A 444 -6.58 24.87 -5.63
CA LEU A 444 -8.01 24.99 -5.51
C LEU A 444 -8.44 24.50 -4.12
N LEU A 445 -9.34 25.26 -3.52
CA LEU A 445 -10.15 24.83 -2.40
C LEU A 445 -11.55 24.55 -2.97
N PRO A 446 -11.94 23.28 -3.18
CA PRO A 446 -13.16 22.94 -3.93
C PRO A 446 -14.41 23.65 -3.39
N PHE A 447 -14.49 23.81 -2.07
CA PHE A 447 -15.63 24.42 -1.38
C PHE A 447 -15.59 25.94 -1.27
N SER A 448 -14.47 26.57 -1.67
CA SER A 448 -14.47 28.00 -1.93
C SER A 448 -15.14 28.36 -3.26
N ILE A 449 -15.25 27.37 -4.15
CA ILE A 449 -15.88 27.53 -5.48
C ILE A 449 -17.31 26.98 -5.40
N LEU A 450 -17.48 25.75 -4.93
CA LEU A 450 -18.80 25.17 -4.67
C LEU A 450 -19.22 25.51 -3.23
N PRO A 451 -20.02 26.58 -2.99
CA PRO A 451 -20.52 26.85 -1.66
C PRO A 451 -21.22 25.59 -1.13
N PRO A 452 -21.12 25.28 0.18
CA PRO A 452 -21.84 24.17 0.74
C PRO A 452 -23.31 24.37 0.37
N GLY A 453 -23.85 23.46 -0.44
CA GLY A 453 -25.27 23.48 -0.72
C GLY A 453 -25.96 23.53 0.63
N ASP A 454 -26.79 24.55 0.84
CA ASP A 454 -27.65 24.63 2.01
C ASP A 454 -28.60 23.43 1.91
N GLU A 455 -28.13 22.26 2.36
CA GLU A 455 -28.97 21.31 3.06
C GLU A 455 -29.42 22.03 4.33
N SER A 456 -30.24 23.07 4.15
CA SER A 456 -31.15 23.51 5.19
C SER A 456 -31.83 22.23 5.61
N PRO A 457 -31.65 21.77 6.85
CA PRO A 457 -32.35 20.59 7.32
C PRO A 457 -33.80 20.87 6.99
N LEU A 458 -34.38 20.08 6.09
CA LEU A 458 -35.79 20.16 5.76
C LEU A 458 -36.48 20.00 7.10
N LEU A 459 -36.84 21.14 7.72
CA LEU A 459 -37.59 21.18 8.94
C LEU A 459 -38.78 20.28 8.63
N PRO A 460 -39.00 19.19 9.39
CA PRO A 460 -40.12 18.31 9.14
C PRO A 460 -41.33 19.22 9.10
N THR A 461 -41.95 19.32 7.93
CA THR A 461 -43.06 20.23 7.68
C THR A 461 -44.23 19.64 8.43
N THR A 462 -44.27 19.89 9.73
CA THR A 462 -45.36 19.53 10.62
C THR A 462 -46.50 20.47 10.30
N GLY A 463 -47.48 19.96 9.55
CA GLY A 463 -48.80 20.58 9.46
C GLY A 463 -49.44 20.42 8.09
N GLY A 464 -50.46 19.58 8.01
CA GLY A 464 -51.42 19.60 6.91
C GLY A 464 -51.97 18.24 6.53
N GLU A 465 -52.94 17.76 7.31
CA GLU A 465 -53.74 16.58 7.01
C GLU A 465 -54.53 16.72 5.70
N ALA A 466 -54.62 15.57 5.01
CA ALA A 466 -55.77 15.06 4.25
C ALA A 466 -56.31 15.88 3.06
N GLY A 467 -55.98 15.45 1.85
CA GLY A 467 -56.74 15.85 0.66
C GLY A 467 -56.25 15.23 -0.66
N SER A 468 -56.90 14.14 -1.06
CA SER A 468 -56.99 13.53 -2.40
C SER A 468 -55.72 13.08 -3.14
N ALA A 469 -55.75 11.79 -3.45
CA ALA A 469 -54.92 11.10 -4.41
C ALA A 469 -55.03 11.72 -5.81
N ASP A 470 -53.90 12.11 -6.39
CA ASP A 470 -53.59 11.75 -7.76
C ASP A 470 -52.07 11.74 -7.99
N GLY A 471 -51.60 10.66 -8.62
CA GLY A 471 -50.20 10.34 -8.75
C GLY A 471 -49.50 11.23 -9.78
N SER A 472 -48.55 12.03 -9.32
CA SER A 472 -47.42 12.44 -10.14
C SER A 472 -46.20 12.56 -9.23
N GLY A 473 -45.20 11.71 -9.48
CA GLY A 473 -43.91 11.77 -8.79
C GLY A 473 -43.21 13.05 -9.24
N ILE A 474 -43.40 14.13 -8.50
CA ILE A 474 -42.62 15.36 -8.66
C ILE A 474 -41.23 15.03 -8.13
N GLU A 475 -40.36 14.53 -9.01
CA GLU A 475 -38.92 14.53 -8.77
C GLU A 475 -38.52 15.98 -8.53
N THR A 476 -38.17 16.31 -7.29
CA THR A 476 -37.60 17.61 -6.97
C THR A 476 -36.34 17.78 -7.82
N PRO A 477 -36.27 18.80 -8.70
CA PRO A 477 -35.14 18.97 -9.59
C PRO A 477 -33.88 19.19 -8.74
N GLN A 478 -32.99 18.20 -8.73
CA GLN A 478 -31.67 18.37 -8.14
C GLN A 478 -30.97 19.49 -8.92
N VAL A 479 -30.72 20.62 -8.26
CA VAL A 479 -30.00 21.75 -8.85
C VAL A 479 -28.57 21.29 -9.13
N ILE A 480 -28.28 20.99 -10.40
CA ILE A 480 -26.94 20.63 -10.85
C ILE A 480 -26.13 21.93 -10.86
N MET A 481 -25.28 22.12 -9.85
CA MET A 481 -24.28 23.18 -9.86
C MET A 481 -23.06 22.67 -10.66
N GLU A 482 -22.88 23.20 -11.87
CA GLU A 482 -21.62 23.16 -12.59
C GLU A 482 -21.07 24.58 -12.66
N GLU A 483 -19.89 24.79 -12.10
CA GLU A 483 -19.21 26.08 -12.13
C GLU A 483 -17.90 25.95 -12.89
N THR A 484 -17.70 26.80 -13.90
CA THR A 484 -16.46 26.86 -14.68
C THR A 484 -15.71 28.13 -14.28
N ALA A 485 -14.48 27.97 -13.78
CA ALA A 485 -13.63 29.06 -13.33
C ALA A 485 -12.25 28.97 -13.97
N THR A 486 -11.64 30.14 -14.22
CA THR A 486 -10.31 30.25 -14.82
C THR A 486 -9.32 30.74 -13.78
N PHE A 487 -8.24 29.99 -13.59
CA PHE A 487 -7.24 30.24 -12.56
C PHE A 487 -5.88 30.57 -13.18
N PRO A 488 -5.19 31.61 -12.72
CA PRO A 488 -3.83 31.88 -13.16
C PRO A 488 -2.87 30.79 -12.66
N LEU A 489 -1.89 30.40 -13.48
CA LEU A 489 -0.83 29.50 -13.06
C LEU A 489 0.24 30.27 -12.28
N THR A 490 0.74 29.66 -11.22
CA THR A 490 1.84 30.18 -10.40
C THR A 490 3.09 29.33 -10.56
N ARG A 491 4.26 29.95 -10.47
CA ARG A 491 5.56 29.27 -10.49
C ARG A 491 6.48 29.97 -9.50
N LYS A 492 7.03 29.22 -8.53
CA LYS A 492 7.85 29.77 -7.43
C LYS A 492 7.15 30.89 -6.65
N GLY A 493 5.84 30.76 -6.44
CA GLY A 493 5.03 31.76 -5.72
C GLY A 493 4.67 33.02 -6.51
N GLN A 494 5.08 33.14 -7.77
CA GLN A 494 4.73 34.26 -8.65
C GLN A 494 3.73 33.82 -9.72
N ILE A 495 2.76 34.69 -10.06
CA ILE A 495 1.83 34.45 -11.17
C ILE A 495 2.61 34.49 -12.48
N VAL A 496 2.42 33.48 -13.32
CA VAL A 496 3.01 33.43 -14.66
C VAL A 496 2.09 34.20 -15.61
N PRO A 497 2.55 35.29 -16.23
CA PRO A 497 1.70 36.11 -17.08
C PRO A 497 1.19 35.31 -18.28
N ASP A 498 -0.05 35.56 -18.68
CA ASP A 498 -0.74 34.93 -19.81
C ASP A 498 -0.97 33.41 -19.68
N HIS A 499 -0.65 32.80 -18.55
CA HIS A 499 -0.85 31.36 -18.32
C HIS A 499 -2.06 31.13 -17.44
N ASN A 500 -3.17 30.69 -18.04
CA ASN A 500 -4.41 30.43 -17.33
C ASN A 500 -4.85 28.98 -17.50
N LEU A 501 -5.58 28.45 -16.51
CA LEU A 501 -6.14 27.11 -16.51
C LEU A 501 -7.63 27.19 -16.17
N THR A 502 -8.47 26.74 -17.08
CA THR A 502 -9.93 26.67 -16.93
C THR A 502 -10.33 25.30 -16.40
N ILE A 503 -10.99 25.30 -15.24
CA ILE A 503 -11.43 24.11 -14.52
C ILE A 503 -12.94 24.23 -14.31
N SER A 504 -13.65 23.12 -14.51
CA SER A 504 -15.06 22.98 -14.12
C SER A 504 -15.19 22.05 -12.92
N LEU A 505 -15.99 22.45 -11.94
CA LEU A 505 -16.32 21.67 -10.76
C LEU A 505 -17.81 21.34 -10.77
N SER A 506 -18.14 20.08 -10.50
CA SER A 506 -19.54 19.63 -10.39
C SER A 506 -19.71 18.66 -9.22
N THR A 507 -20.80 18.79 -8.48
CA THR A 507 -21.22 17.81 -7.46
C THR A 507 -21.96 16.61 -8.07
N ASN A 508 -22.36 16.70 -9.35
CA ASN A 508 -23.04 15.62 -10.03
C ASN A 508 -22.05 14.55 -10.52
N THR A 509 -21.85 13.53 -9.69
CA THR A 509 -21.07 12.33 -10.05
C THR A 509 -21.93 11.16 -10.51
N ALA A 510 -23.26 11.35 -10.59
CA ALA A 510 -24.19 10.31 -11.04
C ALA A 510 -24.17 10.14 -12.56
N THR A 511 -23.92 11.22 -13.30
CA THR A 511 -23.73 11.14 -14.76
C THR A 511 -22.44 10.40 -15.07
N PRO A 512 -22.38 9.56 -16.13
CA PRO A 512 -21.14 8.96 -16.57
C PRO A 512 -20.11 10.05 -16.88
N LEU A 513 -18.83 9.74 -16.64
CA LEU A 513 -17.74 10.64 -17.01
C LEU A 513 -17.82 10.92 -18.52
N PRO A 514 -17.68 12.19 -18.95
CA PRO A 514 -17.57 12.48 -20.36
C PRO A 514 -16.41 11.67 -20.95
N GLU A 515 -16.62 11.13 -22.15
CA GLU A 515 -15.57 10.42 -22.86
C GLU A 515 -14.38 11.36 -23.02
N PRO A 516 -13.17 10.94 -22.62
CA PRO A 516 -12.01 11.82 -22.69
C PRO A 516 -11.76 12.19 -24.15
N LYS A 517 -11.44 13.46 -24.44
CA LYS A 517 -11.01 13.85 -25.77
C LYS A 517 -9.69 13.16 -26.08
N LEU A 518 -9.79 12.15 -26.92
CA LEU A 518 -8.68 11.33 -27.31
C LEU A 518 -7.71 12.15 -28.21
N PRO A 519 -6.39 12.07 -27.99
CA PRO A 519 -5.44 12.73 -28.87
C PRO A 519 -5.64 12.26 -30.32
N GLN A 520 -5.61 13.18 -31.29
CA GLN A 520 -5.89 12.87 -32.70
C GLN A 520 -4.94 11.84 -33.34
N LYS A 521 -3.80 11.53 -32.71
CA LYS A 521 -2.80 10.59 -33.23
C LYS A 521 -2.82 9.28 -32.47
N TYR A 522 -3.53 8.30 -33.03
CA TYR A 522 -3.36 6.89 -32.69
C TYR A 522 -2.31 6.26 -33.61
N ARG A 523 -1.35 5.52 -33.06
CA ARG A 523 -0.50 4.62 -33.87
C ARG A 523 -1.23 3.34 -34.30
N GLY A 524 -2.56 3.36 -34.29
CA GLY A 524 -3.43 2.22 -34.59
C GLY A 524 -3.57 1.25 -33.41
N LEU A 525 -4.49 0.29 -33.59
CA LEU A 525 -4.72 -0.83 -32.68
C LEU A 525 -3.46 -1.71 -32.64
N GLN A 526 -2.78 -1.78 -31.49
CA GLN A 526 -1.59 -2.63 -31.37
C GLN A 526 -1.94 -4.08 -31.09
N ARG A 527 -2.93 -4.29 -30.21
CA ARG A 527 -3.23 -5.63 -29.71
C ARG A 527 -4.66 -5.69 -29.22
N THR A 528 -5.37 -6.73 -29.64
CA THR A 528 -6.66 -7.12 -29.04
C THR A 528 -6.44 -8.35 -28.17
N VAL A 529 -6.76 -8.24 -26.87
CA VAL A 529 -6.77 -9.36 -25.94
C VAL A 529 -8.23 -9.77 -25.72
N ARG A 530 -8.56 -11.04 -25.98
CA ARG A 530 -9.92 -11.56 -25.75
C ARG A 530 -9.88 -12.55 -24.61
N GLU A 531 -10.54 -12.22 -23.51
CA GLU A 531 -10.81 -13.13 -22.41
C GLU A 531 -12.26 -13.59 -22.47
N THR A 532 -12.50 -14.88 -22.26
CA THR A 532 -13.86 -15.42 -22.17
C THR A 532 -13.99 -16.20 -20.88
N LYS A 533 -14.85 -15.72 -19.98
CA LYS A 533 -15.21 -16.41 -18.74
C LYS A 533 -16.59 -17.01 -18.92
N ILE A 534 -16.64 -18.34 -18.86
CA ILE A 534 -17.90 -19.06 -18.97
C ILE A 534 -18.21 -19.65 -17.60
N ASN A 535 -19.24 -19.11 -16.95
CA ASN A 535 -19.76 -19.65 -15.70
C ASN A 535 -21.08 -20.34 -16.03
N TYR A 536 -21.06 -21.68 -16.17
CA TYR A 536 -22.28 -22.45 -16.33
C TYR A 536 -22.35 -23.62 -15.34
N LEU A 537 -23.57 -23.91 -14.92
CA LEU A 537 -24.01 -25.01 -14.09
C LEU A 537 -25.12 -25.71 -14.87
N LYS A 538 -24.93 -27.00 -15.18
CA LYS A 538 -25.94 -27.82 -15.86
C LYS A 538 -26.70 -28.59 -14.78
N ILE A 539 -27.98 -28.30 -14.59
CA ILE A 539 -28.86 -28.99 -13.63
C ILE A 539 -30.10 -29.44 -14.40
N CYS A 540 -30.40 -30.74 -14.37
CA CYS A 540 -31.59 -31.34 -14.97
C CYS A 540 -31.80 -31.00 -16.47
N GLY A 541 -30.75 -31.08 -17.28
CA GLY A 541 -30.82 -30.77 -18.72
C GLY A 541 -30.90 -29.27 -19.04
N MET A 542 -31.18 -28.42 -18.06
CA MET A 542 -31.14 -26.97 -18.18
C MET A 542 -29.73 -26.44 -17.91
N THR A 543 -29.22 -25.60 -18.81
CA THR A 543 -27.95 -24.89 -18.63
C THR A 543 -28.22 -23.53 -18.00
N PHE A 544 -27.83 -23.36 -16.75
CA PHE A 544 -27.85 -22.09 -16.06
C PHE A 544 -26.47 -21.46 -16.14
N GLY A 545 -26.39 -20.18 -16.48
CA GLY A 545 -25.08 -19.52 -16.51
C GLY A 545 -25.06 -18.20 -17.24
N SER A 546 -23.88 -17.60 -17.24
CA SER A 546 -23.58 -16.43 -18.06
C SER A 546 -22.25 -16.64 -18.78
N LYS A 547 -22.20 -16.16 -20.02
CA LYS A 547 -20.95 -16.01 -20.75
C LYS A 547 -20.56 -14.55 -20.67
N GLU A 548 -19.41 -14.28 -20.08
CA GLU A 548 -18.80 -12.97 -20.08
C GLU A 548 -17.64 -13.02 -21.08
N ARG A 549 -17.73 -12.20 -22.13
CA ARG A 549 -16.64 -12.00 -23.07
C ARG A 549 -16.09 -10.60 -22.86
N THR A 550 -14.82 -10.54 -22.50
CA THR A 550 -14.05 -9.31 -22.37
C THR A 550 -13.17 -9.20 -23.60
N THR A 551 -13.35 -8.14 -24.38
CA THR A 551 -12.41 -7.77 -25.45
C THR A 551 -11.70 -6.52 -25.02
N THR A 552 -10.38 -6.58 -24.82
CA THR A 552 -9.55 -5.43 -24.48
C THR A 552 -8.72 -5.05 -25.69
N GLU A 553 -9.02 -3.90 -26.27
CA GLU A 553 -8.25 -3.32 -27.35
C GLU A 553 -7.22 -2.35 -26.78
N ILE A 554 -5.95 -2.57 -27.12
CA ILE A 554 -4.82 -1.79 -26.64
C ILE A 554 -4.35 -0.90 -27.78
N TYR A 555 -4.53 0.40 -27.58
CA TYR A 555 -4.07 1.44 -28.48
C TYR A 555 -2.80 2.09 -27.90
N GLU A 556 -1.80 2.36 -28.74
CA GLU A 556 -0.65 3.18 -28.36
C GLU A 556 -0.87 4.59 -28.89
N LEU A 557 -0.83 5.59 -28.00
CA LEU A 557 -0.89 6.98 -28.42
C LEU A 557 0.41 7.31 -29.17
N GLY A 558 0.27 7.93 -30.33
CA GLY A 558 1.41 8.37 -31.12
C GLY A 558 2.03 9.61 -30.49
N GLY A 559 3.21 9.44 -29.88
CA GLY A 559 4.09 10.55 -29.51
C GLY A 559 4.89 11.10 -30.68
#